data_AF-A0A5B2UH48-F1
#
_entry.id   AF-A0A5B2UH48-F1
#
_cell.length_a   1.000
_cell.length_b   1.000
_cell.length_c   1.000
_cell.angle_alpha   90.00
_cell.angle_beta   90.00
_cell.angle_gamma   90.00
#
_symmetry.space_group_name_H-M   'P 1'
#
loop_
_entity.id
_entity.type
_entity.pdbx_description
1 polymer ?
#
loop_
_entity_poly.entity_id
_entity_poly.type
_entity_poly.pdbx_seq_one_letter_code
_entity_poly.pdbx_strand_id
1 'polypeptide(L)'
;MYLAELTIKNFRKLRDAKLKFQPGLNVLVGPNNVGKSAVVDALRTLLAGHDEPYPRLDIADRHRPLEGEPAGDISFHFVFRDLSHDDEADFIAALKPAADKTMEAHIHVRYTDADQTGRFRVKRWCGDHQDVVLTSDMMENLRGVYLQPLRDAAQGLRPSRNSQLARLLHMLTDEPGRDAINQALKELDEKLQQTEAIQNTHTAISSRHGLMMGDQLAQTLSVGLSATDFQRLSARLSLTAQAMEIEQNGLGFNNLIFMAVVLSELAKNPDSAYRSLIVEEPEAHLHPQLQRVLLRYLAGVPTSEGEKAVQLFVTSHSPNFASNSKLESLVCLVENDAGVETFFPRDIKFGKGKREKLERYLDVTRAELFFARRVIFVEGAAELMLVDALATLMGLDLREFGVSLISVEGLNFDSFLPLFGENGLRIPVAVVTDADPFEEEEANELAEGALDAGDIEDILAEAAYLEETDAPVADGPDADDPLAEPAKKKKKLKRKEVYPSLGDEVRLSSNTVKMKESDDAFVKVFHGLKTLEYDLALLEANRDSMLKALADLNRPGFSRHLASSLRNAFQTLPVTADC
;
A
#
# COMPACT_ATOMS: atom_id res chain seq x y z
N MET A 1 -0.23 6.72 20.88
CA MET A 1 0.39 7.55 19.83
C MET A 1 0.66 6.77 18.54
N TYR A 2 0.55 7.42 17.37
CA TYR A 2 1.02 6.91 16.06
C TYR A 2 1.63 8.03 15.21
N LEU A 3 2.46 7.70 14.20
CA LEU A 3 2.96 8.67 13.22
C LEU A 3 1.84 8.96 12.22
N ALA A 4 1.29 10.17 12.22
CA ALA A 4 0.18 10.56 11.37
C ALA A 4 0.63 11.22 10.07
N GLU A 5 1.76 11.93 10.09
CA GLU A 5 2.26 12.64 8.92
C GLU A 5 3.78 12.59 8.82
N LEU A 6 4.28 12.46 7.59
CA LEU A 6 5.66 12.70 7.22
C LEU A 6 5.70 13.67 6.04
N THR A 7 6.25 14.85 6.25
CA THR A 7 6.59 15.79 5.17
C THR A 7 8.06 15.65 4.81
N ILE A 8 8.34 15.42 3.53
CA ILE A 8 9.68 15.24 2.95
C ILE A 8 9.95 16.40 2.01
N LYS A 9 11.07 17.08 2.20
CA LYS A 9 11.52 18.13 1.27
C LYS A 9 12.94 17.88 0.78
N ASN A 10 13.12 18.13 -0.52
CA ASN A 10 14.40 18.16 -1.22
C ASN A 10 15.19 16.84 -1.18
N PHE A 11 14.52 15.69 -1.19
CA PHE A 11 15.13 14.36 -1.02
C PHE A 11 14.91 13.45 -2.23
N ARG A 12 15.98 13.07 -2.94
CA ARG A 12 15.97 12.20 -4.13
C ARG A 12 14.93 12.64 -5.17
N LYS A 13 13.92 11.83 -5.50
CA LYS A 13 12.84 12.26 -6.41
C LYS A 13 11.77 13.14 -5.74
N LEU A 14 11.75 13.19 -4.41
CA LEU A 14 10.71 13.86 -3.63
C LEU A 14 11.13 15.31 -3.35
N ARG A 15 10.62 16.24 -4.18
CA ARG A 15 10.85 17.68 -4.00
C ARG A 15 10.13 18.21 -2.77
N ASP A 16 8.83 17.98 -2.69
CA ASP A 16 7.96 18.32 -1.56
C ASP A 16 6.83 17.28 -1.56
N ALA A 17 6.87 16.33 -0.63
CA ALA A 17 5.91 15.23 -0.55
C ALA A 17 5.37 15.13 0.87
N LYS A 18 4.05 15.07 1.02
CA LYS A 18 3.37 14.97 2.32
C LYS A 18 2.63 13.65 2.40
N LEU A 19 3.14 12.73 3.21
CA LEU A 19 2.54 11.43 3.45
C LEU A 19 1.65 11.49 4.69
N LYS A 20 0.40 11.06 4.55
CA LYS A 20 -0.52 10.84 5.67
C LYS A 20 -0.57 9.35 5.95
N PHE A 21 -0.57 8.99 7.22
CA PHE A 21 -0.65 7.61 7.68
C PHE A 21 -1.81 7.41 8.64
N GLN A 22 -2.21 6.16 8.80
CA GLN A 22 -3.19 5.71 9.78
C GLN A 22 -2.54 4.81 10.84
N PRO A 23 -3.19 4.58 11.98
CA PRO A 23 -2.81 3.52 12.89
C PRO A 23 -2.80 2.15 12.19
N GLY A 24 -1.94 1.24 12.62
CA GLY A 24 -1.83 -0.09 12.03
C GLY A 24 -1.18 -0.08 10.64
N LEU A 25 -1.81 -0.72 9.65
CA LEU A 25 -1.22 -0.99 8.34
C LEU A 25 -1.27 0.21 7.38
N ASN A 26 -0.09 0.57 6.84
CA ASN A 26 0.10 1.54 5.77
C ASN A 26 0.89 0.88 4.63
N VAL A 27 0.27 0.74 3.46
CA VAL A 27 0.87 0.11 2.29
C VAL A 27 1.20 1.17 1.25
N LEU A 28 2.49 1.43 1.09
CA LEU A 28 3.06 2.37 0.14
C LEU A 28 3.19 1.71 -1.23
N VAL A 29 2.34 2.12 -2.17
CA VAL A 29 2.27 1.59 -3.54
C VAL A 29 2.64 2.65 -4.56
N GLY A 30 3.03 2.22 -5.74
CA GLY A 30 3.41 3.10 -6.85
C GLY A 30 4.46 2.44 -7.74
N PRO A 31 4.77 3.03 -8.91
CA PRO A 31 5.67 2.42 -9.88
C PRO A 31 7.11 2.28 -9.35
N ASN A 32 7.92 1.50 -10.05
CA ASN A 32 9.33 1.37 -9.73
C ASN A 32 10.03 2.72 -9.84
N ASN A 33 10.96 2.97 -8.92
CA ASN A 33 11.74 4.20 -8.87
C ASN A 33 10.91 5.50 -8.70
N VAL A 34 9.68 5.44 -8.18
CA VAL A 34 8.87 6.64 -7.86
C VAL A 34 9.30 7.35 -6.57
N GLY A 35 10.07 6.67 -5.71
CA GLY A 35 10.52 7.21 -4.42
C GLY A 35 10.06 6.43 -3.19
N LYS A 36 9.47 5.23 -3.33
CA LYS A 36 9.07 4.38 -2.19
C LYS A 36 10.20 4.15 -1.18
N SER A 37 11.38 3.74 -1.66
CA SER A 37 12.56 3.57 -0.79
C SER A 37 13.11 4.88 -0.23
N ALA A 38 12.85 6.01 -0.89
CA ALA A 38 13.17 7.33 -0.32
C ALA A 38 12.25 7.63 0.88
N VAL A 39 10.96 7.28 0.81
CA VAL A 39 10.07 7.39 1.97
C VAL A 39 10.54 6.49 3.12
N VAL A 40 10.96 5.27 2.82
CA VAL A 40 11.52 4.34 3.83
C VAL A 40 12.77 4.91 4.49
N ASP A 41 13.73 5.40 3.70
CA ASP A 41 14.94 6.03 4.25
C ASP A 41 14.61 7.29 5.06
N ALA A 42 13.62 8.08 4.62
CA ALA A 42 13.12 9.23 5.39
C ALA A 42 12.57 8.78 6.76
N LEU A 43 11.70 7.76 6.81
CA LEU A 43 11.21 7.17 8.06
C LEU A 43 12.35 6.73 8.97
N ARG A 44 13.35 6.03 8.41
CA ARG A 44 14.52 5.53 9.14
C ARG A 44 15.38 6.65 9.73
N THR A 45 15.36 7.88 9.19
CA THR A 45 16.16 8.99 9.76
C THR A 45 15.80 9.38 11.20
N LEU A 46 14.56 9.05 11.61
CA LEU A 46 14.05 9.20 12.97
C LEU A 46 13.87 7.84 13.66
N LEU A 47 13.30 6.86 12.95
CA LEU A 47 12.81 5.61 13.53
C LEU A 47 13.82 4.45 13.50
N ALA A 48 15.03 4.62 12.97
CA ALA A 48 16.03 3.57 13.10
C ALA A 48 16.35 3.37 14.59
N GLY A 49 16.01 2.19 15.13
CA GLY A 49 16.26 1.86 16.52
C GLY A 49 17.76 1.78 16.85
N HIS A 50 18.09 1.67 18.13
CA HIS A 50 19.50 1.71 18.63
C HIS A 50 20.46 0.71 17.99
N ASP A 51 19.94 -0.40 17.48
CA ASP A 51 20.75 -1.49 16.94
C ASP A 51 21.01 -1.37 15.43
N GLU A 52 20.29 -0.47 14.77
CA GLU A 52 20.49 -0.18 13.36
C GLU A 52 21.07 1.21 13.18
N PRO A 53 22.16 1.36 12.41
CA PRO A 53 22.66 2.68 12.13
C PRO A 53 21.63 3.46 11.30
N TYR A 54 21.40 4.72 11.69
CA TYR A 54 20.68 5.68 10.86
C TYR A 54 21.26 5.71 9.43
N PRO A 55 20.42 5.91 8.40
CA PRO A 55 20.90 6.02 7.02
C PRO A 55 21.89 7.17 6.91
N ARG A 56 23.00 6.91 6.20
CA ARG A 56 24.02 7.91 5.92
C ARG A 56 23.69 8.58 4.60
N LEU A 57 23.07 9.75 4.68
CA LEU A 57 22.72 10.54 3.50
C LEU A 57 23.89 11.41 3.04
N ASP A 58 24.02 11.60 1.72
CA ASP A 58 25.03 12.45 1.10
C ASP A 58 24.46 13.39 0.03
N ILE A 59 25.33 14.19 -0.61
CA ILE A 59 24.93 15.17 -1.63
C ILE A 59 24.17 14.52 -2.80
N ALA A 60 24.42 13.24 -3.11
CA ALA A 60 23.69 12.54 -4.16
C ALA A 60 22.24 12.23 -3.79
N ASP A 61 21.91 12.19 -2.49
CA ASP A 61 20.54 12.04 -2.00
C ASP A 61 19.72 13.34 -2.06
N ARG A 62 20.34 14.49 -2.34
CA ARG A 62 19.61 15.75 -2.54
C ARG A 62 18.74 15.67 -3.79
N HIS A 63 17.55 16.26 -3.73
CA HIS A 63 16.69 16.33 -4.90
C HIS A 63 17.34 17.09 -6.05
N ARG A 64 17.23 16.51 -7.25
CA ARG A 64 17.73 17.11 -8.48
C ARG A 64 16.56 17.65 -9.29
N PRO A 65 16.45 18.98 -9.49
CA PRO A 65 15.44 19.53 -10.37
C PRO A 65 15.72 19.15 -11.84
N LEU A 66 14.70 19.26 -12.69
CA LEU A 66 14.83 19.04 -14.14
C LEU A 66 15.83 20.01 -14.79
N GLU A 67 15.90 21.23 -14.28
CA GLU A 67 16.84 22.27 -14.70
C GLU A 67 17.54 22.88 -13.48
N GLY A 68 18.86 23.09 -13.58
CA GLY A 68 19.68 23.67 -12.52
C GLY A 68 20.40 22.66 -11.64
N GLU A 69 21.19 23.16 -10.69
CA GLU A 69 21.99 22.35 -9.78
C GLU A 69 21.24 22.02 -8.47
N PRO A 70 21.50 20.85 -7.84
CA PRO A 70 20.90 20.49 -6.57
C PRO A 70 21.30 21.45 -5.43
N ALA A 71 20.34 22.19 -4.89
CA ALA A 71 20.57 23.18 -3.83
C ALA A 71 19.63 23.02 -2.63
N GLY A 72 20.00 23.60 -1.49
CA GLY A 72 19.18 23.62 -0.27
C GLY A 72 19.34 22.38 0.62
N ASP A 73 18.70 22.44 1.79
CA ASP A 73 18.76 21.38 2.80
C ASP A 73 17.76 20.26 2.49
N ILE A 74 18.06 19.04 2.93
CA ILE A 74 17.07 17.98 3.03
C ILE A 74 16.37 18.12 4.38
N SER A 75 15.05 18.09 4.41
CA SER A 75 14.30 18.13 5.67
C SER A 75 13.16 17.14 5.71
N PHE A 76 13.00 16.53 6.88
CA PHE A 76 11.91 15.62 7.22
C PHE A 76 11.17 16.19 8.44
N HIS A 77 9.85 16.22 8.37
CA HIS A 77 8.99 16.66 9.48
C HIS A 77 7.98 15.56 9.79
N PHE A 78 8.01 15.08 11.02
CA PHE A 78 7.18 14.01 11.55
C PHE A 78 6.15 14.61 12.50
N VAL A 79 4.89 14.21 12.32
CA VAL A 79 3.79 14.58 13.22
C VAL A 79 3.17 13.33 13.79
N PHE A 80 3.18 13.23 15.11
CA PHE A 80 2.54 12.15 15.85
C PHE A 80 1.22 12.62 16.47
N ARG A 81 0.21 11.73 16.45
CA ARG A 81 -1.15 11.97 16.96
C ARG A 81 -1.58 10.88 17.94
N ASP A 82 -2.71 11.12 18.60
CA ASP A 82 -3.32 10.26 19.62
C ASP A 82 -2.33 9.92 20.74
N LEU A 83 -1.68 10.95 21.27
CA LEU A 83 -0.78 10.83 22.43
C LEU A 83 -1.61 10.55 23.68
N SER A 84 -1.18 9.54 24.46
CA SER A 84 -1.67 9.37 25.83
C SER A 84 -1.06 10.44 26.74
N HIS A 85 -1.59 10.62 27.95
CA HIS A 85 -1.02 11.58 28.90
C HIS A 85 0.44 11.28 29.27
N ASP A 86 0.81 10.00 29.31
CA ASP A 86 2.21 9.59 29.53
C ASP A 86 3.06 9.96 28.31
N ASP A 87 2.56 9.71 27.09
CA ASP A 87 3.25 10.15 25.85
C ASP A 87 3.39 11.68 25.81
N GLU A 88 2.38 12.44 26.25
CA GLU A 88 2.44 13.90 26.33
C GLU A 88 3.53 14.37 27.31
N ALA A 89 3.70 13.68 28.43
CA ALA A 89 4.75 13.99 29.40
C ALA A 89 6.15 13.70 28.83
N ASP A 90 6.32 12.54 28.20
CA ASP A 90 7.60 12.12 27.60
C ASP A 90 7.99 13.03 26.43
N PHE A 91 7.01 13.50 25.65
CA PHE A 91 7.21 14.35 24.47
C PHE A 91 6.85 15.82 24.68
N ILE A 92 6.84 16.32 25.92
CA ILE A 92 6.38 17.67 26.28
C ILE A 92 7.01 18.78 25.42
N ALA A 93 8.31 18.64 25.10
CA ALA A 93 9.08 19.59 24.31
C ALA A 93 8.73 19.59 22.80
N ALA A 94 8.05 18.54 22.33
CA ALA A 94 7.59 18.39 20.95
C ALA A 94 6.11 18.77 20.76
N LEU A 95 5.36 18.99 21.85
CA LEU A 95 3.92 19.18 21.78
C LEU A 95 3.51 20.51 21.14
N LYS A 96 2.48 20.44 20.30
CA LYS A 96 1.81 21.59 19.69
C LYS A 96 0.30 21.36 19.69
N PRO A 97 -0.51 22.41 19.96
CA PRO A 97 -1.95 22.27 19.86
C PRO A 97 -2.39 22.18 18.39
N ALA A 98 -3.18 21.16 18.07
CA ALA A 98 -3.88 21.03 16.80
C ALA A 98 -5.13 21.91 16.75
N ALA A 99 -5.72 22.04 15.56
CA ALA A 99 -6.92 22.84 15.33
C ALA A 99 -8.14 22.37 16.14
N ASP A 100 -8.19 21.09 16.50
CA ASP A 100 -9.24 20.45 17.29
C ASP A 100 -8.96 20.48 18.82
N LYS A 101 -7.92 21.22 19.26
CA LYS A 101 -7.46 21.32 20.65
C LYS A 101 -6.84 20.04 21.22
N THR A 102 -6.55 19.03 20.41
CA THR A 102 -5.68 17.91 20.80
C THR A 102 -4.21 18.33 20.72
N MET A 103 -3.31 17.59 21.39
CA MET A 103 -1.87 17.83 21.29
C MET A 103 -1.25 16.88 20.26
N GLU A 104 -0.40 17.43 19.39
CA GLU A 104 0.42 16.70 18.42
C GLU A 104 1.90 16.84 18.78
N ALA A 105 2.69 15.79 18.63
CA ALA A 105 4.14 15.89 18.78
C ALA A 105 4.81 16.10 17.42
N HIS A 106 5.58 17.19 17.31
CA HIS A 106 6.30 17.58 16.10
C HIS A 106 7.80 17.34 16.28
N ILE A 107 8.37 16.53 15.39
CA ILE A 107 9.81 16.24 15.36
C ILE A 107 10.35 16.51 13.97
N HIS A 108 11.51 17.14 13.91
CA HIS A 108 12.14 17.53 12.66
C HIS A 108 13.55 16.96 12.56
N VAL A 109 13.93 16.55 11.35
CA VAL A 109 15.29 16.13 11.01
C VAL A 109 15.72 16.91 9.78
N ARG A 110 16.87 17.59 9.85
CA ARG A 110 17.42 18.33 8.72
C ARG A 110 18.87 17.96 8.48
N TYR A 111 19.20 17.73 7.21
CA TYR A 111 20.54 17.50 6.72
C TYR A 111 20.97 18.74 5.94
N THR A 112 21.99 19.42 6.44
CA THR A 112 22.64 20.56 5.80
C THR A 112 23.99 20.11 5.25
N ASP A 113 24.49 20.78 4.21
CA ASP A 113 25.88 20.65 3.78
C ASP A 113 26.83 20.78 4.99
N ALA A 114 27.78 19.85 5.15
CA ALA A 114 28.81 20.03 6.16
C ALA A 114 30.20 19.57 5.74
N ASP A 115 31.14 20.33 6.30
CA ASP A 115 32.60 20.23 6.37
C ASP A 115 33.39 19.74 5.14
N GLN A 116 34.71 19.91 5.18
CA GLN A 116 35.62 19.63 4.06
C GLN A 116 35.62 18.15 3.64
N THR A 117 34.93 17.29 4.40
CA THR A 117 34.79 15.85 4.12
C THR A 117 33.58 15.51 3.25
N GLY A 118 32.70 16.49 2.98
CA GLY A 118 31.51 16.31 2.14
C GLY A 118 30.38 15.54 2.81
N ARG A 119 30.40 15.40 4.14
CA ARG A 119 29.36 14.68 4.90
C ARG A 119 28.28 15.65 5.37
N PHE A 120 27.01 15.28 5.23
CA PHE A 120 25.95 16.12 5.78
C PHE A 120 26.00 16.21 7.31
N ARG A 121 25.72 17.41 7.82
CA ARG A 121 25.43 17.62 9.25
C ARG A 121 23.95 17.42 9.48
N VAL A 122 23.65 16.52 10.40
CA VAL A 122 22.29 16.26 10.88
C VAL A 122 21.97 17.13 12.09
N LYS A 123 20.79 17.76 12.07
CA LYS A 123 20.16 18.36 13.25
C LYS A 123 18.78 17.76 13.46
N ARG A 124 18.47 17.35 14.70
CA ARG A 124 17.15 16.86 15.12
C ARG A 124 16.61 17.76 16.22
N TRP A 125 15.36 18.18 16.11
CA TRP A 125 14.73 19.07 17.09
C TRP A 125 13.23 18.82 17.23
N CYS A 126 12.66 19.35 18.30
CA CYS A 126 11.26 19.21 18.69
C CYS A 126 10.54 20.55 18.54
N GLY A 127 9.26 20.51 18.18
CA GLY A 127 8.43 21.71 18.01
C GLY A 127 8.99 22.67 16.96
N ASP A 128 8.73 23.97 17.14
CA ASP A 128 9.07 25.00 16.14
C ASP A 128 10.52 25.49 16.19
N HIS A 129 11.19 25.29 17.33
CA HIS A 129 12.48 25.91 17.60
C HIS A 129 13.60 24.90 17.52
N GLN A 130 14.56 25.16 16.62
CA GLN A 130 15.69 24.26 16.39
C GLN A 130 16.62 24.09 17.61
N ASP A 131 16.48 24.93 18.63
CA ASP A 131 17.30 24.87 19.84
C ASP A 131 16.74 23.85 20.86
N VAL A 132 15.50 23.40 20.66
CA VAL A 132 14.88 22.35 21.46
C VAL A 132 15.30 20.99 20.88
N VAL A 133 16.44 20.49 21.34
CA VAL A 133 17.04 19.26 20.82
C VAL A 133 16.19 18.04 21.20
N LEU A 134 16.09 17.08 20.29
CA LEU A 134 15.53 15.76 20.58
C LEU A 134 16.47 14.99 21.52
N THR A 135 16.00 14.65 22.72
CA THR A 135 16.81 13.99 23.76
C THR A 135 17.02 12.49 23.46
N SER A 136 17.99 11.85 24.12
CA SER A 136 18.21 10.40 24.00
C SER A 136 16.98 9.61 24.44
N ASP A 137 16.39 10.00 25.56
CA ASP A 137 15.20 9.37 26.15
C ASP A 137 13.99 9.41 25.18
N MET A 138 13.74 10.56 24.55
CA MET A 138 12.72 10.67 23.50
C MET A 138 13.02 9.77 22.30
N MET A 139 14.28 9.63 21.90
CA MET A 139 14.68 8.72 20.81
C MET A 139 14.51 7.25 21.20
N GLU A 140 14.85 6.89 22.44
CA GLU A 140 14.67 5.55 23.02
C GLU A 140 13.17 5.16 23.05
N ASN A 141 12.29 6.13 23.27
CA ASN A 141 10.84 5.96 23.23
C ASN A 141 10.25 5.85 21.82
N LEU A 142 11.02 6.13 20.76
CA LEU A 142 10.63 5.98 19.36
C LEU A 142 11.25 4.73 18.74
N ARG A 143 10.58 3.59 18.85
CA ARG A 143 11.13 2.31 18.39
C ARG A 143 10.64 1.94 17.00
N GLY A 144 11.57 1.82 16.05
CA GLY A 144 11.32 1.26 14.73
C GLY A 144 12.30 0.14 14.38
N VAL A 145 11.80 -0.88 13.67
CA VAL A 145 12.61 -1.93 13.06
C VAL A 145 12.42 -1.88 11.55
N TYR A 146 13.50 -2.00 10.78
CA TYR A 146 13.47 -1.98 9.33
C TYR A 146 13.91 -3.31 8.73
N LEU A 147 13.08 -3.85 7.84
CA LEU A 147 13.33 -5.08 7.11
C LEU A 147 13.57 -4.74 5.63
N GLN A 148 14.82 -4.97 5.19
CA GLN A 148 15.25 -4.80 3.79
C GLN A 148 14.54 -5.78 2.83
N PRO A 149 14.51 -5.51 1.51
CA PRO A 149 13.90 -6.40 0.51
C PRO A 149 14.52 -7.80 0.49
N LEU A 150 15.86 -7.85 0.34
CA LEU A 150 16.65 -9.08 0.42
C LEU A 150 16.98 -9.33 1.88
N ARG A 151 16.00 -9.87 2.58
CA ARG A 151 16.13 -10.24 3.98
C ARG A 151 17.15 -11.36 4.12
N ASP A 152 18.13 -11.14 4.98
CA ASP A 152 18.86 -12.26 5.56
C ASP A 152 18.18 -12.65 6.89
N ALA A 153 17.00 -13.27 6.76
CA ALA A 153 16.27 -13.79 7.92
C ALA A 153 17.11 -14.81 8.71
N ALA A 154 18.00 -15.53 8.02
CA ALA A 154 18.99 -16.38 8.67
C ALA A 154 19.94 -15.55 9.54
N GLN A 155 20.49 -14.43 9.05
CA GLN A 155 21.31 -13.53 9.86
C GLN A 155 20.55 -12.92 11.05
N GLY A 156 19.30 -12.51 10.88
CA GLY A 156 18.48 -11.92 11.96
C GLY A 156 18.08 -12.91 13.06
N LEU A 157 17.91 -14.19 12.71
CA LEU A 157 17.57 -15.28 13.63
C LEU A 157 18.78 -16.12 14.07
N ARG A 158 19.96 -15.86 13.50
CA ARG A 158 21.20 -16.55 13.89
C ARG A 158 21.46 -16.34 15.37
N PRO A 159 21.84 -17.40 16.10
CA PRO A 159 22.15 -17.31 17.52
C PRO A 159 23.22 -16.23 17.76
N SER A 160 22.80 -15.15 18.40
CA SER A 160 23.69 -14.07 18.84
C SER A 160 23.05 -13.32 19.99
N ARG A 161 23.87 -12.64 20.78
CA ARG A 161 23.41 -11.83 21.94
C ARG A 161 22.40 -10.77 21.54
N ASN A 162 22.51 -10.25 20.32
CA ASN A 162 21.67 -9.17 19.81
C ASN A 162 20.54 -9.69 18.89
N SER A 163 20.39 -11.01 18.73
CA SER A 163 19.33 -11.60 17.90
C SER A 163 17.94 -11.26 18.42
N GLN A 164 16.98 -11.15 17.52
CA GLN A 164 15.60 -10.81 17.88
C GLN A 164 14.96 -11.89 18.77
N LEU A 165 15.33 -13.16 18.57
CA LEU A 165 14.88 -14.27 19.42
C LEU A 165 15.43 -14.16 20.84
N ALA A 166 16.72 -13.83 21.01
CA ALA A 166 17.32 -13.66 22.34
C ALA A 166 16.64 -12.51 23.11
N ARG A 167 16.36 -11.39 22.43
CA ARG A 167 15.64 -10.24 23.01
C ARG A 167 14.22 -10.61 23.44
N LEU A 168 13.49 -11.29 22.56
CA LEU A 168 12.13 -11.74 22.85
C LEU A 168 12.11 -12.66 24.07
N LEU A 169 13.05 -13.61 24.19
CA LEU A 169 13.17 -14.44 25.38
C LEU A 169 13.44 -13.60 26.63
N HIS A 170 14.40 -12.68 26.58
CA HIS A 170 14.72 -11.81 27.71
C HIS A 170 13.53 -10.99 28.19
N MET A 171 12.70 -10.52 27.26
CA MET A 171 11.49 -9.74 27.53
C MET A 171 10.35 -10.59 28.09
N LEU A 172 10.16 -11.79 27.56
CA LEU A 172 9.10 -12.71 27.99
C LEU A 172 9.40 -13.44 29.30
N THR A 173 10.67 -13.45 29.74
CA THR A 173 11.09 -14.17 30.94
C THR A 173 11.16 -13.23 32.13
N ASP A 174 10.21 -13.41 33.06
CA ASP A 174 10.15 -12.76 34.37
C ASP A 174 11.24 -13.30 35.34
N GLU A 175 11.38 -12.70 36.53
CA GLU A 175 12.38 -13.13 37.51
C GLU A 175 12.23 -14.61 37.91
N PRO A 176 11.02 -15.13 38.25
CA PRO A 176 10.84 -16.55 38.54
C PRO A 176 11.22 -17.47 37.38
N GLY A 177 10.86 -17.10 36.15
CA GLY A 177 11.25 -17.85 34.95
C GLY A 177 12.76 -17.88 34.73
N ARG A 178 13.43 -16.76 34.97
CA ARG A 178 14.91 -16.68 34.89
C ARG A 178 15.56 -17.58 35.92
N ASP A 179 15.05 -17.59 37.15
CA ASP A 179 15.56 -18.44 38.22
C ASP A 179 15.35 -19.93 37.92
N ALA A 180 14.19 -20.31 37.37
CA ALA A 180 13.92 -21.68 36.95
C ALA A 180 14.90 -22.15 35.86
N ILE A 181 15.19 -21.30 34.87
CA ILE A 181 16.15 -21.62 33.81
C ILE A 181 17.57 -21.71 34.37
N ASN A 182 17.97 -20.79 35.24
CA ASN A 182 19.28 -20.85 35.91
C ASN A 182 19.44 -22.11 36.75
N GLN A 183 18.38 -22.55 37.44
CA GLN A 183 18.38 -23.79 38.21
C GLN A 183 18.54 -25.02 37.30
N ALA A 184 17.81 -25.08 36.18
CA ALA A 184 17.96 -26.16 35.20
C ALA A 184 19.36 -26.21 34.58
N LEU A 185 19.96 -25.05 34.30
CA LEU A 185 21.35 -24.94 33.82
C LEU A 185 22.35 -25.44 34.86
N LYS A 186 22.10 -25.17 36.15
CA LYS A 186 22.92 -25.68 37.25
C LYS A 186 22.84 -27.20 37.36
N GLU A 187 21.65 -27.79 37.26
CA GLU A 187 21.49 -29.25 37.24
C GLU A 187 22.17 -29.89 36.02
N LEU A 188 22.13 -29.22 34.87
CA LEU A 188 22.86 -29.66 33.68
C LEU A 188 24.37 -29.59 33.90
N ASP A 189 24.88 -28.52 34.52
CA ASP A 189 26.30 -28.38 34.85
C ASP A 189 26.76 -29.49 35.79
N GLU A 190 26.00 -29.79 36.84
CA GLU A 190 26.28 -30.88 37.79
C GLU A 190 26.35 -32.24 37.08
N LYS A 191 25.46 -32.50 36.12
CA LYS A 191 25.51 -33.72 35.28
C LYS A 191 26.73 -33.72 34.35
N LEU A 192 27.06 -32.60 33.73
CA LEU A 192 28.20 -32.49 32.83
C LEU A 192 29.53 -32.69 33.56
N GLN A 193 29.69 -32.15 34.77
CA GLN A 193 30.88 -32.33 35.61
C GLN A 193 31.11 -33.78 36.06
N GLN A 194 30.08 -34.63 36.03
CA GLN A 194 30.22 -36.07 36.30
C GLN A 194 30.76 -36.87 35.11
N THR A 195 30.84 -36.26 33.93
CA THR A 195 31.33 -36.93 32.73
C THR A 195 32.85 -37.03 32.73
N GLU A 196 33.40 -38.20 32.38
CA GLU A 196 34.86 -38.42 32.33
C GLU A 196 35.60 -37.36 31.49
N ALA A 197 35.00 -36.91 30.39
CA ALA A 197 35.60 -35.89 29.52
C ALA A 197 35.88 -34.56 30.26
N ILE A 198 34.96 -34.07 31.08
CA ILE A 198 35.14 -32.82 31.84
C ILE A 198 36.11 -33.03 33.01
N GLN A 199 36.00 -34.16 33.71
CA GLN A 199 36.91 -34.48 34.81
C GLN A 199 38.37 -34.63 34.35
N ASN A 200 38.59 -35.29 33.22
CA ASN A 200 39.90 -35.41 32.60
C ASN A 200 40.44 -34.05 32.19
N THR A 201 39.60 -33.18 31.62
CA THR A 201 39.97 -31.81 31.26
C THR A 201 40.35 -30.98 32.48
N HIS A 202 39.54 -31.01 33.54
CA HIS A 202 39.81 -30.33 34.81
C HIS A 202 41.13 -30.79 35.42
N THR A 203 41.37 -32.10 35.46
CA THR A 203 42.59 -32.70 36.01
C THR A 203 43.83 -32.31 35.20
N ALA A 204 43.74 -32.31 33.88
CA ALA A 204 44.83 -31.92 32.99
C ALA A 204 45.23 -30.45 33.20
N ILE A 205 44.26 -29.55 33.33
CA ILE A 205 44.52 -28.11 33.55
C ILE A 205 45.05 -27.87 34.97
N SER A 206 44.39 -28.44 35.98
CA SER A 206 44.74 -28.23 37.39
C SER A 206 46.14 -28.76 37.73
N SER A 207 46.50 -29.95 37.22
CA SER A 207 47.84 -30.50 37.41
C SER A 207 48.92 -29.62 36.78
N ARG A 208 48.69 -29.11 35.57
CA ARG A 208 49.63 -28.22 34.89
C ARG A 208 49.76 -26.86 35.59
N HIS A 209 48.65 -26.28 36.03
CA HIS A 209 48.65 -25.02 36.79
C HIS A 209 49.38 -25.18 38.13
N GLY A 210 49.14 -26.28 38.85
CA GLY A 210 49.83 -26.58 40.10
C GLY A 210 51.35 -26.66 39.93
N LEU A 211 51.81 -27.36 38.89
CA LEU A 211 53.24 -27.42 38.55
C LEU A 211 53.85 -26.07 38.18
N MET A 212 53.07 -25.17 37.53
CA MET A 212 53.56 -23.85 37.11
C MET A 212 53.67 -22.85 38.26
N MET A 213 52.72 -22.87 39.19
CA MET A 213 52.59 -21.84 40.22
C MET A 213 53.07 -22.29 41.61
N GLY A 214 53.19 -23.59 41.85
CA GLY A 214 53.51 -24.16 43.16
C GLY A 214 52.41 -23.91 44.20
N ASP A 215 52.55 -24.52 45.37
CA ASP A 215 51.46 -24.64 46.36
C ASP A 215 50.99 -23.30 46.95
N GLN A 216 51.83 -22.26 46.91
CA GLN A 216 51.51 -20.95 47.51
C GLN A 216 50.80 -19.98 46.55
N LEU A 217 50.97 -20.16 45.23
CA LEU A 217 50.40 -19.26 44.20
C LEU A 217 49.36 -19.96 43.34
N ALA A 218 49.20 -21.29 43.45
CA ALA A 218 48.19 -22.03 42.73
C ALA A 218 46.77 -21.59 43.15
N GLN A 219 45.92 -21.33 42.16
CA GLN A 219 44.51 -20.99 42.38
C GLN A 219 43.64 -22.23 42.19
N THR A 220 42.52 -22.30 42.92
CA THR A 220 41.52 -23.34 42.73
C THR A 220 40.77 -23.08 41.42
N LEU A 221 40.92 -23.99 40.46
CA LEU A 221 40.24 -23.92 39.17
C LEU A 221 38.98 -24.78 39.17
N SER A 222 37.94 -24.31 38.50
CA SER A 222 36.74 -25.08 38.18
C SER A 222 36.50 -25.07 36.67
N VAL A 223 35.98 -26.17 36.14
CA VAL A 223 35.58 -26.30 34.74
C VAL A 223 34.11 -26.67 34.73
N GLY A 224 33.26 -25.78 34.22
CA GLY A 224 31.81 -25.92 34.22
C GLY A 224 31.13 -24.72 33.56
N LEU A 225 29.81 -24.72 33.60
CA LEU A 225 28.94 -23.63 33.17
C LEU A 225 28.96 -22.47 34.21
N SER A 226 28.47 -21.27 33.87
CA SER A 226 28.66 -20.03 34.65
C SER A 226 27.35 -19.44 35.18
N ALA A 227 27.34 -18.78 36.33
CA ALA A 227 26.14 -18.11 36.86
C ALA A 227 25.52 -17.00 35.95
N THR A 228 26.17 -16.63 34.84
CA THR A 228 25.64 -15.70 33.81
C THR A 228 24.99 -16.40 32.61
N ASP A 229 24.68 -17.69 32.73
CA ASP A 229 24.32 -18.54 31.61
C ASP A 229 22.98 -18.20 30.95
N PHE A 230 22.02 -17.56 31.61
CA PHE A 230 20.78 -17.18 30.92
C PHE A 230 21.02 -16.28 29.71
N GLN A 231 21.90 -15.28 29.83
CA GLN A 231 22.29 -14.41 28.70
C GLN A 231 23.08 -15.16 27.62
N ARG A 232 23.84 -16.19 28.00
CA ARG A 232 24.60 -17.02 27.04
C ARG A 232 23.72 -18.05 26.35
N LEU A 233 22.71 -18.57 27.05
CA LEU A 233 21.71 -19.50 26.56
C LEU A 233 20.81 -18.81 25.54
N SER A 234 20.27 -17.65 25.88
CA SER A 234 19.42 -16.87 24.97
C SER A 234 20.16 -16.56 23.65
N ALA A 235 21.44 -16.21 23.74
CA ALA A 235 22.32 -15.98 22.60
C ALA A 235 22.65 -17.24 21.78
N ARG A 236 22.31 -18.43 22.25
CA ARG A 236 22.54 -19.73 21.58
C ARG A 236 21.26 -20.37 21.06
N LEU A 237 20.10 -19.81 21.36
CA LEU A 237 18.83 -20.34 20.87
C LEU A 237 18.78 -20.25 19.34
N SER A 238 18.42 -21.36 18.73
CA SER A 238 18.09 -21.43 17.31
C SER A 238 16.62 -21.83 17.17
N LEU A 239 16.00 -21.34 16.11
CA LEU A 239 14.64 -21.75 15.74
C LEU A 239 14.75 -22.74 14.58
N THR A 240 14.01 -23.85 14.66
CA THR A 240 13.92 -24.85 13.58
C THR A 240 12.48 -24.96 13.11
N ALA A 241 12.28 -25.24 11.83
CA ALA A 241 10.96 -25.52 11.28
C ALA A 241 11.03 -26.85 10.51
N GLN A 242 10.09 -27.76 10.80
CA GLN A 242 10.06 -29.12 10.22
C GLN A 242 11.39 -29.89 10.40
N ALA A 243 12.04 -29.73 11.56
CA ALA A 243 13.35 -30.31 11.89
C ALA A 243 14.52 -29.88 10.97
N MET A 244 14.31 -28.86 10.13
CA MET A 244 15.36 -28.23 9.34
C MET A 244 15.76 -26.89 9.98
N GLU A 245 17.06 -26.57 9.87
CA GLU A 245 17.55 -25.24 10.21
C GLU A 245 16.92 -24.20 9.27
N ILE A 246 16.72 -22.99 9.77
CA ILE A 246 16.18 -21.88 8.97
C ILE A 246 17.00 -21.64 7.71
N GLU A 247 18.33 -21.83 7.76
CA GLU A 247 19.20 -21.69 6.58
C GLU A 247 18.87 -22.67 5.44
N GLN A 248 18.20 -23.79 5.75
CA GLN A 248 17.84 -24.84 4.79
C GLN A 248 16.40 -24.72 4.27
N ASN A 249 15.61 -23.81 4.85
CA ASN A 249 14.22 -23.56 4.45
C ASN A 249 14.14 -22.57 3.28
N GLY A 250 13.01 -22.58 2.57
CA GLY A 250 12.74 -21.60 1.51
C GLY A 250 12.73 -20.17 2.05
N LEU A 251 13.43 -19.26 1.36
CA LEU A 251 13.60 -17.84 1.73
C LEU A 251 12.29 -17.16 2.16
N GLY A 252 11.20 -17.41 1.43
CA GLY A 252 9.89 -16.87 1.74
C GLY A 252 9.34 -17.27 3.11
N PHE A 253 9.46 -18.53 3.52
CA PHE A 253 8.94 -18.99 4.81
C PHE A 253 9.77 -18.44 5.98
N ASN A 254 11.09 -18.37 5.82
CA ASN A 254 11.99 -17.76 6.80
C ASN A 254 11.66 -16.30 7.05
N ASN A 255 11.30 -15.58 5.99
CA ASN A 255 10.88 -14.20 6.07
C ASN A 255 9.61 -14.02 6.91
N LEU A 256 8.63 -14.93 6.79
CA LEU A 256 7.42 -14.93 7.61
C LEU A 256 7.72 -15.16 9.09
N ILE A 257 8.55 -16.16 9.40
CA ILE A 257 9.00 -16.45 10.77
C ILE A 257 9.70 -15.22 11.37
N PHE A 258 10.63 -14.64 10.62
CA PHE A 258 11.41 -13.51 11.11
C PHE A 258 10.53 -12.30 11.42
N MET A 259 9.58 -11.97 10.53
CA MET A 259 8.59 -10.92 10.77
C MET A 259 7.74 -11.21 12.02
N ALA A 260 7.33 -12.46 12.25
CA ALA A 260 6.55 -12.82 13.43
C ALA A 260 7.34 -12.60 14.73
N VAL A 261 8.62 -12.99 14.77
CA VAL A 261 9.51 -12.75 15.92
C VAL A 261 9.69 -11.26 16.17
N VAL A 262 9.96 -10.47 15.13
CA VAL A 262 10.13 -9.01 15.23
C VAL A 262 8.84 -8.33 15.71
N LEU A 263 7.68 -8.72 15.17
CA LEU A 263 6.40 -8.17 15.58
C LEU A 263 6.06 -8.50 17.03
N SER A 264 6.33 -9.73 17.47
CA SER A 264 6.14 -10.13 18.87
C SER A 264 7.04 -9.33 19.81
N GLU A 265 8.29 -9.09 19.41
CA GLU A 265 9.25 -8.30 20.19
C GLU A 265 8.81 -6.83 20.30
N LEU A 266 8.36 -6.22 19.19
CA LEU A 266 7.84 -4.86 19.18
C LEU A 266 6.57 -4.74 20.03
N ALA A 267 5.59 -5.61 19.81
CA ALA A 267 4.27 -5.55 20.44
C ALA A 267 4.32 -5.72 21.97
N LYS A 268 5.27 -6.52 22.46
CA LYS A 268 5.42 -6.83 23.88
C LYS A 268 6.42 -5.95 24.62
N ASN A 269 7.22 -5.15 23.91
CA ASN A 269 8.10 -4.20 24.58
C ASN A 269 7.23 -3.21 25.37
N PRO A 270 7.41 -3.05 26.70
CA PRO A 270 6.59 -2.14 27.49
C PRO A 270 7.07 -0.69 27.41
N ASP A 271 8.37 -0.49 27.22
CA ASP A 271 9.07 0.78 27.47
C ASP A 271 8.85 1.83 26.39
N SER A 272 8.71 1.44 25.12
CA SER A 272 8.59 2.44 24.05
C SER A 272 7.23 3.17 24.07
N ALA A 273 7.20 4.45 23.75
CA ALA A 273 5.94 5.17 23.50
C ALA A 273 5.39 4.81 22.11
N TYR A 274 6.26 4.81 21.10
CA TYR A 274 5.94 4.51 19.71
C TYR A 274 6.61 3.21 19.23
N ARG A 275 5.88 2.44 18.41
CA ARG A 275 6.37 1.19 17.78
C ARG A 275 6.05 1.19 16.30
N SER A 276 7.06 0.87 15.49
CA SER A 276 6.86 0.67 14.06
C SER A 276 7.67 -0.47 13.48
N LEU A 277 7.11 -1.10 12.45
CA LEU A 277 7.83 -2.02 11.59
C LEU A 277 7.76 -1.50 10.16
N ILE A 278 8.93 -1.26 9.58
CA ILE A 278 9.08 -0.84 8.19
C ILE A 278 9.55 -2.05 7.39
N VAL A 279 8.81 -2.43 6.37
CA VAL A 279 9.04 -3.63 5.58
C VAL A 279 9.09 -3.26 4.11
N GLU A 280 10.25 -3.40 3.49
CA GLU A 280 10.35 -3.27 2.04
C GLU A 280 10.10 -4.59 1.33
N GLU A 281 9.34 -4.50 0.24
CA GLU A 281 9.02 -5.57 -0.72
C GLU A 281 8.78 -6.94 -0.06
N PRO A 282 7.80 -7.05 0.87
CA PRO A 282 7.50 -8.33 1.50
C PRO A 282 7.09 -9.44 0.56
N GLU A 283 6.64 -9.13 -0.64
CA GLU A 283 6.39 -10.08 -1.72
C GLU A 283 7.64 -10.78 -2.25
N ALA A 284 8.84 -10.23 -2.02
CA ALA A 284 10.08 -10.77 -2.56
C ALA A 284 10.29 -12.22 -2.09
N HIS A 285 10.44 -13.14 -3.04
CA HIS A 285 10.58 -14.59 -2.80
C HIS A 285 9.39 -15.27 -2.10
N LEU A 286 8.21 -14.63 -2.05
CA LEU A 286 6.96 -15.25 -1.59
C LEU A 286 6.05 -15.68 -2.74
N HIS A 287 5.56 -16.91 -2.66
CA HIS A 287 4.47 -17.38 -3.52
C HIS A 287 3.20 -16.51 -3.31
N PRO A 288 2.40 -16.19 -4.35
CA PRO A 288 1.23 -15.30 -4.23
C PRO A 288 0.24 -15.67 -3.10
N GLN A 289 0.03 -16.96 -2.84
CA GLN A 289 -0.82 -17.40 -1.73
C GLN A 289 -0.26 -16.98 -0.35
N LEU A 290 1.06 -17.02 -0.17
CA LEU A 290 1.71 -16.59 1.07
C LEU A 290 1.68 -15.07 1.24
N GLN A 291 1.68 -14.31 0.13
CA GLN A 291 1.51 -12.86 0.16
C GLN A 291 0.15 -12.47 0.77
N ARG A 292 -0.93 -13.19 0.40
CA ARG A 292 -2.26 -13.02 0.99
C ARG A 292 -2.29 -13.33 2.49
N VAL A 293 -1.67 -14.43 2.90
CA VAL A 293 -1.57 -14.83 4.32
C VAL A 293 -0.82 -13.76 5.11
N LEU A 294 0.30 -13.28 4.57
CA LEU A 294 1.09 -12.22 5.18
C LEU A 294 0.30 -10.92 5.33
N LEU A 295 -0.38 -10.47 4.29
CA LEU A 295 -1.17 -9.25 4.37
C LEU A 295 -2.30 -9.35 5.38
N ARG A 296 -3.01 -10.49 5.43
CA ARG A 296 -4.03 -10.72 6.45
C ARG A 296 -3.44 -10.68 7.85
N TYR A 297 -2.25 -11.25 8.04
CA TYR A 297 -1.53 -11.20 9.31
C TYR A 297 -1.15 -9.76 9.69
N LEU A 298 -0.55 -8.99 8.76
CA LEU A 298 -0.16 -7.59 8.99
C LEU A 298 -1.37 -6.67 9.21
N ALA A 299 -2.46 -6.85 8.45
CA ALA A 299 -3.68 -6.06 8.58
C ALA A 299 -4.47 -6.40 9.85
N GLY A 300 -4.31 -7.62 10.35
CA GLY A 300 -5.14 -8.20 11.38
C GLY A 300 -4.41 -8.48 12.69
N VAL A 301 -3.23 -7.92 12.95
CA VAL A 301 -2.52 -8.04 14.24
C VAL A 301 -3.45 -7.50 15.33
N PRO A 302 -4.17 -8.35 16.09
CA PRO A 302 -4.94 -7.89 17.21
C PRO A 302 -3.92 -7.55 18.30
N THR A 303 -4.05 -6.41 18.94
CA THR A 303 -3.40 -6.22 20.24
C THR A 303 -4.10 -7.17 21.21
N SER A 304 -3.44 -8.28 21.54
CA SER A 304 -3.86 -9.14 22.63
C SER A 304 -3.78 -8.37 23.95
N GLU A 305 -4.42 -8.86 25.02
CA GLU A 305 -4.29 -8.26 26.34
C GLU A 305 -2.80 -8.14 26.74
N GLY A 306 -2.33 -6.92 26.98
CA GLY A 306 -0.93 -6.61 27.30
C GLY A 306 -0.02 -6.30 26.10
N GLU A 307 -0.52 -6.33 24.86
CA GLU A 307 0.24 -5.91 23.67
C GLU A 307 -0.08 -4.46 23.29
N LYS A 308 0.96 -3.70 22.92
CA LYS A 308 0.81 -2.34 22.39
C LYS A 308 0.75 -2.36 20.87
N ALA A 309 -0.02 -1.43 20.29
CA ALA A 309 -0.20 -1.35 18.84
C ALA A 309 1.14 -1.06 18.13
N VAL A 310 1.37 -1.75 17.02
CA VAL A 310 2.54 -1.54 16.14
C VAL A 310 2.05 -0.94 14.82
N GLN A 311 2.63 0.20 14.43
CA GLN A 311 2.33 0.80 13.13
C GLN A 311 3.21 0.15 12.05
N LEU A 312 2.59 -0.29 10.95
CA LEU A 312 3.27 -1.03 9.89
C LEU A 312 3.38 -0.14 8.66
N PHE A 313 4.59 -0.07 8.09
CA PHE A 313 4.87 0.59 6.82
C PHE A 313 5.39 -0.44 5.85
N VAL A 314 4.59 -0.78 4.85
CA VAL A 314 4.94 -1.79 3.85
C VAL A 314 5.12 -1.10 2.52
N THR A 315 6.26 -1.28 1.84
CA THR A 315 6.37 -0.86 0.43
C THR A 315 6.11 -2.06 -0.47
N SER A 316 5.40 -1.83 -1.56
CA SER A 316 5.15 -2.88 -2.55
C SER A 316 5.11 -2.33 -3.97
N HIS A 317 5.56 -3.15 -4.91
CA HIS A 317 5.37 -2.94 -6.35
C HIS A 317 4.37 -3.96 -6.95
N SER A 318 3.75 -4.79 -6.10
CA SER A 318 2.89 -5.88 -6.51
C SER A 318 1.41 -5.46 -6.53
N PRO A 319 0.72 -5.60 -7.66
CA PRO A 319 -0.73 -5.43 -7.71
C PRO A 319 -1.48 -6.40 -6.78
N ASN A 320 -0.90 -7.58 -6.48
CA ASN A 320 -1.46 -8.48 -5.47
C ASN A 320 -1.49 -7.82 -4.08
N PHE A 321 -0.47 -7.04 -3.74
CA PHE A 321 -0.44 -6.39 -2.44
C PHE A 321 -1.46 -5.27 -2.36
N ALA A 322 -1.58 -4.47 -3.43
CA ALA A 322 -2.58 -3.43 -3.53
C ALA A 322 -4.02 -3.98 -3.49
N SER A 323 -4.31 -5.05 -4.25
CA SER A 323 -5.66 -5.65 -4.33
C SER A 323 -6.12 -6.31 -3.03
N ASN A 324 -5.19 -6.87 -2.25
CA ASN A 324 -5.52 -7.54 -0.98
C ASN A 324 -5.53 -6.57 0.21
N SER A 325 -5.22 -5.29 0.00
CA SER A 325 -5.20 -4.26 1.03
C SER A 325 -6.48 -3.42 0.98
N LYS A 326 -6.95 -2.91 2.13
CA LYS A 326 -8.08 -1.97 2.16
C LYS A 326 -7.66 -0.62 1.61
N LEU A 327 -8.56 0.10 0.94
CA LEU A 327 -8.28 1.44 0.40
C LEU A 327 -7.83 2.43 1.50
N GLU A 328 -8.26 2.19 2.74
CA GLU A 328 -7.86 2.94 3.95
C GLU A 328 -6.34 2.91 4.19
N SER A 329 -5.73 1.75 3.95
CA SER A 329 -4.30 1.50 4.18
C SER A 329 -3.40 1.94 3.04
N LEU A 330 -3.94 2.19 1.85
CA LEU A 330 -3.11 2.52 0.68
C LEU A 330 -2.59 3.95 0.75
N VAL A 331 -1.31 4.10 0.48
CA VAL A 331 -0.64 5.38 0.24
C VAL A 331 0.05 5.29 -1.11
N CYS A 332 -0.44 6.03 -2.09
CA CYS A 332 0.03 5.94 -3.46
C CYS A 332 1.06 7.05 -3.74
N LEU A 333 2.21 6.67 -4.30
CA LEU A 333 3.15 7.60 -4.91
C LEU A 333 3.00 7.56 -6.42
N VAL A 334 2.78 8.72 -7.03
CA VAL A 334 2.48 8.85 -8.45
C VAL A 334 3.47 9.84 -9.07
N GLU A 335 4.06 9.48 -10.20
CA GLU A 335 4.93 10.38 -10.97
C GLU A 335 4.11 10.99 -12.11
N ASN A 336 3.99 12.31 -12.12
CA ASN A 336 3.36 13.10 -13.18
C ASN A 336 4.38 14.08 -13.78
N ASP A 337 3.96 14.88 -14.77
CA ASP A 337 4.83 15.86 -15.44
C ASP A 337 5.37 16.96 -14.49
N ALA A 338 4.71 17.21 -13.36
CA ALA A 338 5.12 18.19 -12.35
C ALA A 338 6.07 17.61 -11.28
N GLY A 339 6.17 16.28 -11.18
CA GLY A 339 7.01 15.57 -10.22
C GLY A 339 6.31 14.40 -9.56
N VAL A 340 6.77 14.03 -8.36
CA VAL A 340 6.14 12.97 -7.57
C VAL A 340 5.09 13.57 -6.64
N GLU A 341 3.86 13.09 -6.74
CA GLU A 341 2.74 13.44 -5.86
C GLU A 341 2.32 12.24 -5.00
N THR A 342 1.63 12.55 -3.91
CA THR A 342 1.06 11.58 -2.98
C THR A 342 -0.46 11.55 -3.13
N PHE A 343 -1.03 10.36 -3.25
CA PHE A 343 -2.47 10.15 -3.32
C PHE A 343 -2.94 9.17 -2.24
N PHE A 344 -4.13 9.43 -1.68
CA PHE A 344 -4.72 8.63 -0.61
C PHE A 344 -6.14 8.23 -1.02
N PRO A 345 -6.38 6.97 -1.45
CA PRO A 345 -7.71 6.51 -1.84
C PRO A 345 -8.79 6.73 -0.77
N ARG A 346 -8.39 6.73 0.50
CA ARG A 346 -9.30 6.98 1.63
C ARG A 346 -9.86 8.40 1.72
N ASP A 347 -9.19 9.39 1.13
CA ASP A 347 -9.62 10.79 1.13
C ASP A 347 -10.70 11.05 0.05
N ILE A 348 -10.93 10.09 -0.86
CA ILE A 348 -11.96 10.17 -1.90
C ILE A 348 -13.36 9.94 -1.32
N LYS A 349 -14.29 10.80 -1.74
CA LYS A 349 -15.71 10.67 -1.43
C LYS A 349 -16.37 9.78 -2.47
N PHE A 350 -16.87 8.63 -2.02
CA PHE A 350 -17.64 7.72 -2.85
C PHE A 350 -19.14 7.90 -2.60
N GLY A 351 -19.96 7.61 -3.61
CA GLY A 351 -21.39 7.40 -3.41
C GLY A 351 -21.66 6.21 -2.48
N LYS A 352 -22.87 6.16 -1.90
CA LYS A 352 -23.30 5.11 -0.98
C LYS A 352 -23.04 3.71 -1.57
N GLY A 353 -22.30 2.86 -0.85
CA GLY A 353 -21.99 1.48 -1.26
C GLY A 353 -20.96 1.33 -2.39
N LYS A 354 -20.51 2.43 -3.03
CA LYS A 354 -19.61 2.36 -4.20
C LYS A 354 -18.17 2.06 -3.81
N ARG A 355 -17.75 2.43 -2.59
CA ARG A 355 -16.43 2.09 -2.04
C ARG A 355 -16.30 0.60 -1.77
N GLU A 356 -17.29 0.00 -1.13
CA GLU A 356 -17.33 -1.43 -0.82
C GLU A 356 -17.43 -2.25 -2.10
N LYS A 357 -18.15 -1.73 -3.11
CA LYS A 357 -18.17 -2.29 -4.45
C LYS A 357 -16.76 -2.23 -5.07
N LEU A 358 -16.11 -1.08 -5.09
CA LEU A 358 -14.72 -0.95 -5.58
C LEU A 358 -13.78 -1.96 -4.90
N GLU A 359 -13.79 -2.04 -3.57
CA GLU A 359 -12.94 -3.00 -2.82
C GLU A 359 -13.23 -4.46 -3.18
N ARG A 360 -14.48 -4.81 -3.53
CA ARG A 360 -14.84 -6.16 -3.97
C ARG A 360 -14.33 -6.48 -5.39
N TYR A 361 -14.36 -5.50 -6.28
CA TYR A 361 -13.96 -5.66 -7.69
C TYR A 361 -12.48 -5.37 -7.93
N LEU A 362 -11.77 -4.78 -6.97
CA LEU A 362 -10.33 -4.52 -7.03
C LEU A 362 -9.54 -5.82 -6.93
N ASP A 363 -9.46 -6.56 -8.03
CA ASP A 363 -8.58 -7.72 -8.17
C ASP A 363 -7.16 -7.32 -8.57
N VAL A 364 -6.29 -8.31 -8.78
CA VAL A 364 -4.87 -8.11 -9.11
C VAL A 364 -4.72 -7.33 -10.42
N THR A 365 -5.54 -7.63 -11.42
CA THR A 365 -5.55 -6.98 -12.74
C THR A 365 -5.98 -5.53 -12.65
N ARG A 366 -7.03 -5.21 -11.88
CA ARG A 366 -7.50 -3.84 -11.71
C ARG A 366 -6.61 -3.03 -10.79
N ALA A 367 -6.00 -3.64 -9.77
CA ALA A 367 -5.06 -2.97 -8.88
C ALA A 367 -3.78 -2.48 -9.59
N GLU A 368 -3.53 -2.92 -10.84
CA GLU A 368 -2.53 -2.32 -11.73
C GLU A 368 -2.74 -0.81 -11.91
N LEU A 369 -3.98 -0.31 -11.76
CA LEU A 369 -4.31 1.11 -11.83
C LEU A 369 -3.47 2.00 -10.90
N PHE A 370 -3.01 1.47 -9.75
CA PHE A 370 -2.18 2.22 -8.80
C PHE A 370 -0.70 2.33 -9.22
N PHE A 371 -0.32 1.60 -10.27
CA PHE A 371 1.04 1.55 -10.83
C PHE A 371 1.10 2.10 -12.25
N ALA A 372 -0.07 2.26 -12.90
CA ALA A 372 -0.20 2.72 -14.27
C ALA A 372 0.23 4.19 -14.43
N ARG A 373 0.82 4.50 -15.58
CA ARG A 373 1.11 5.89 -15.99
C ARG A 373 -0.07 6.52 -16.72
N ARG A 374 -0.85 5.68 -17.40
CA ARG A 374 -2.07 6.02 -18.15
C ARG A 374 -3.02 4.84 -18.08
N VAL A 375 -4.32 5.08 -18.01
CA VAL A 375 -5.33 4.02 -17.97
C VAL A 375 -6.34 4.22 -19.09
N ILE A 376 -6.73 3.12 -19.74
CA ILE A 376 -7.93 3.07 -20.57
C ILE A 376 -8.91 2.13 -19.86
N PHE A 377 -10.03 2.65 -19.40
CA PHE A 377 -11.13 1.85 -18.88
C PHE A 377 -12.05 1.43 -20.01
N VAL A 378 -12.44 0.16 -19.98
CA VAL A 378 -13.42 -0.42 -20.90
C VAL A 378 -14.47 -1.22 -20.14
N GLU A 379 -15.59 -1.53 -20.77
CA GLU A 379 -16.68 -2.29 -20.14
C GLU A 379 -16.29 -3.73 -19.86
N GLY A 380 -15.85 -4.46 -20.89
CA GLY A 380 -15.75 -5.91 -20.84
C GLY A 380 -14.56 -6.49 -21.59
N ALA A 381 -14.63 -7.81 -21.80
CA ALA A 381 -13.58 -8.59 -22.46
C ALA A 381 -13.49 -8.31 -23.96
N ALA A 382 -14.61 -7.94 -24.60
CA ALA A 382 -14.65 -7.68 -26.02
C ALA A 382 -13.84 -6.43 -26.39
N GLU A 383 -14.05 -5.33 -25.65
CA GLU A 383 -13.30 -4.09 -25.83
C GLU A 383 -11.82 -4.25 -25.45
N LEU A 384 -11.51 -5.05 -24.41
CA LEU A 384 -10.13 -5.39 -24.06
C LEU A 384 -9.37 -5.96 -25.26
N MET A 385 -9.99 -6.91 -25.98
CA MET A 385 -9.38 -7.54 -27.16
C MET A 385 -9.33 -6.57 -28.35
N LEU A 386 -10.39 -5.79 -28.55
CA LEU A 386 -10.56 -4.93 -29.72
C LEU A 386 -9.63 -3.71 -29.67
N VAL A 387 -9.54 -3.05 -28.52
CA VAL A 387 -8.67 -1.87 -28.33
C VAL A 387 -7.20 -2.25 -28.53
N ASP A 388 -6.75 -3.39 -28.00
CA ASP A 388 -5.38 -3.88 -28.19
C ASP A 388 -5.08 -4.25 -29.66
N ALA A 389 -6.02 -4.92 -30.33
CA ALA A 389 -5.91 -5.26 -31.74
C ALA A 389 -5.86 -4.01 -32.65
N LEU A 390 -6.71 -3.02 -32.38
CA LEU A 390 -6.73 -1.76 -33.11
C LEU A 390 -5.42 -0.98 -32.93
N ALA A 391 -4.89 -0.90 -31.70
CA ALA A 391 -3.60 -0.28 -31.44
C ALA A 391 -2.49 -0.96 -32.26
N THR A 392 -2.45 -2.29 -32.27
CA THR A 392 -1.46 -3.08 -33.02
C THR A 392 -1.56 -2.83 -34.53
N LEU A 393 -2.78 -2.79 -35.09
CA LEU A 393 -3.02 -2.47 -36.50
C LEU A 393 -2.54 -1.07 -36.88
N MET A 394 -2.54 -0.14 -35.92
CA MET A 394 -2.04 1.22 -36.09
C MET A 394 -0.52 1.32 -35.91
N GLY A 395 0.17 0.19 -35.68
CA GLY A 395 1.61 0.14 -35.43
C GLY A 395 2.00 0.68 -34.06
N LEU A 396 1.08 0.59 -33.08
CA LEU A 396 1.26 1.09 -31.72
C LEU A 396 1.18 -0.08 -30.74
N ASP A 397 2.13 -0.16 -29.82
CA ASP A 397 2.06 -1.06 -28.67
C ASP A 397 1.69 -0.24 -27.44
N LEU A 398 0.50 -0.47 -26.88
CA LEU A 398 0.02 0.25 -25.69
C LEU A 398 1.01 0.17 -24.51
N ARG A 399 1.76 -0.94 -24.41
CA ARG A 399 2.77 -1.16 -23.37
C ARG A 399 3.97 -0.23 -23.52
N GLU A 400 4.38 0.10 -24.75
CA GLU A 400 5.48 1.05 -25.00
C GLU A 400 5.14 2.47 -24.53
N PHE A 401 3.84 2.81 -24.53
CA PHE A 401 3.34 4.09 -24.03
C PHE A 401 2.97 4.07 -22.53
N GLY A 402 3.13 2.91 -21.86
CA GLY A 402 2.79 2.72 -20.46
C GLY A 402 1.29 2.88 -20.19
N VAL A 403 0.46 2.43 -21.13
CA VAL A 403 -1.00 2.43 -21.02
C VAL A 403 -1.45 1.08 -20.49
N SER A 404 -2.15 1.08 -19.35
CA SER A 404 -2.83 -0.09 -18.80
C SER A 404 -4.28 -0.11 -19.27
N LEU A 405 -4.68 -1.17 -19.96
CA LEU A 405 -6.04 -1.38 -20.44
C LEU A 405 -6.80 -2.23 -19.41
N ILE A 406 -7.84 -1.65 -18.79
CA ILE A 406 -8.53 -2.23 -17.62
C ILE A 406 -10.03 -2.33 -17.89
N SER A 407 -10.59 -3.54 -17.77
CA SER A 407 -12.05 -3.72 -17.78
C SER A 407 -12.66 -3.46 -16.40
N VAL A 408 -13.77 -2.73 -16.35
CA VAL A 408 -14.54 -2.53 -15.11
C VAL A 408 -15.60 -3.63 -14.87
N GLU A 409 -15.67 -4.65 -15.73
CA GLU A 409 -16.68 -5.73 -15.71
C GLU A 409 -18.13 -5.19 -15.72
N GLY A 410 -18.51 -4.57 -16.84
CA GLY A 410 -19.84 -4.01 -17.06
C GLY A 410 -19.90 -2.52 -16.75
N LEU A 411 -20.89 -2.07 -15.98
CA LEU A 411 -21.19 -0.65 -15.76
C LEU A 411 -20.57 -0.05 -14.48
N ASN A 412 -19.49 -0.63 -13.96
CA ASN A 412 -18.93 -0.25 -12.65
C ASN A 412 -18.02 0.99 -12.67
N PHE A 413 -18.01 1.78 -13.74
CA PHE A 413 -17.15 2.95 -13.86
C PHE A 413 -17.31 3.94 -12.71
N ASP A 414 -18.52 4.10 -12.19
CA ASP A 414 -18.82 4.99 -11.07
C ASP A 414 -18.15 4.60 -9.74
N SER A 415 -17.69 3.35 -9.61
CA SER A 415 -16.84 2.90 -8.51
C SER A 415 -15.36 3.21 -8.72
N PHE A 416 -14.87 3.25 -9.97
CA PHE A 416 -13.44 3.45 -10.28
C PHE A 416 -13.09 4.92 -10.54
N LEU A 417 -13.91 5.64 -11.31
CA LEU A 417 -13.65 7.02 -11.72
C LEU A 417 -13.42 8.01 -10.57
N PRO A 418 -14.08 7.90 -9.39
CA PRO A 418 -13.80 8.79 -8.27
C PRO A 418 -12.33 8.75 -7.79
N LEU A 419 -11.57 7.70 -8.11
CA LEU A 419 -10.14 7.63 -7.80
C LEU A 419 -9.29 8.55 -8.68
N PHE A 420 -9.79 9.08 -9.79
CA PHE A 420 -9.05 9.83 -10.79
C PHE A 420 -9.53 11.28 -10.91
N GLY A 421 -8.75 12.10 -11.61
CA GLY A 421 -9.09 13.49 -11.88
C GLY A 421 -8.34 14.50 -11.01
N GLU A 422 -8.75 15.76 -11.05
CA GLU A 422 -8.08 16.88 -10.36
C GLU A 422 -8.00 16.69 -8.84
N ASN A 423 -9.02 16.05 -8.26
CA ASN A 423 -9.14 15.76 -6.83
C ASN A 423 -8.69 14.34 -6.46
N GLY A 424 -8.21 13.55 -7.44
CA GLY A 424 -7.80 12.17 -7.26
C GLY A 424 -6.40 11.89 -7.81
N LEU A 425 -6.23 10.72 -8.41
CA LEU A 425 -5.08 10.33 -9.19
C LEU A 425 -5.02 11.17 -10.47
N ARG A 426 -4.03 12.06 -10.52
CA ARG A 426 -3.73 12.94 -11.65
C ARG A 426 -2.90 12.23 -12.71
N ILE A 427 -3.43 11.12 -13.23
CA ILE A 427 -2.88 10.42 -14.39
C ILE A 427 -3.89 10.48 -15.54
N PRO A 428 -3.45 10.46 -16.81
CA PRO A 428 -4.37 10.42 -17.93
C PRO A 428 -5.23 9.15 -17.94
N VAL A 429 -6.55 9.32 -18.02
CA VAL A 429 -7.55 8.27 -18.07
C VAL A 429 -8.47 8.47 -19.26
N ALA A 430 -8.60 7.45 -20.09
CA ALA A 430 -9.66 7.34 -21.09
C ALA A 430 -10.73 6.38 -20.59
N VAL A 431 -11.99 6.67 -20.84
CA VAL A 431 -13.09 5.72 -20.67
C VAL A 431 -13.69 5.44 -22.03
N VAL A 432 -13.85 4.17 -22.38
CA VAL A 432 -14.56 3.70 -23.56
C VAL A 432 -15.74 2.89 -23.08
N THR A 433 -16.95 3.35 -23.41
CA THR A 433 -18.22 2.77 -22.97
C THR A 433 -19.24 2.91 -24.09
N ASP A 434 -20.28 2.10 -24.03
CA ASP A 434 -21.40 2.15 -24.94
C ASP A 434 -22.40 3.24 -24.48
N ALA A 435 -23.21 3.77 -25.40
CA ALA A 435 -24.22 4.76 -25.05
C ALA A 435 -25.44 4.17 -24.31
N ASP A 436 -25.61 2.84 -24.36
CA ASP A 436 -26.75 2.07 -23.84
C ASP A 436 -28.10 2.82 -23.97
N PRO A 437 -28.59 3.05 -25.20
CA PRO A 437 -29.81 3.78 -25.42
C PRO A 437 -31.02 2.98 -24.92
N PHE A 438 -31.91 3.64 -24.18
CA PHE A 438 -33.15 3.02 -23.70
C PHE A 438 -34.38 3.87 -24.04
N GLU A 439 -35.50 3.19 -24.26
CA GLU A 439 -36.85 3.78 -24.23
C GLU A 439 -37.59 3.34 -22.96
N GLU A 440 -38.40 4.25 -22.42
CA GLU A 440 -39.27 3.98 -21.27
C GLU A 440 -40.64 3.49 -21.77
N GLU A 441 -40.96 2.22 -21.54
CA GLU A 441 -42.32 1.71 -21.71
C GLU A 441 -43.03 1.71 -20.33
N GLU A 442 -44.25 2.24 -20.27
CA GLU A 442 -45.11 2.10 -19.09
C GLU A 442 -45.51 0.63 -18.95
N ALA A 443 -45.12 -0.01 -17.85
CA ALA A 443 -45.56 -1.36 -17.54
C ALA A 443 -47.07 -1.33 -17.26
N ASN A 444 -47.89 -1.78 -18.21
CA ASN A 444 -49.29 -2.09 -17.93
C ASN A 444 -49.35 -3.21 -16.90
N GLU A 445 -50.13 -3.03 -15.83
CA GLU A 445 -50.43 -4.07 -14.85
C GLU A 445 -50.98 -5.30 -15.60
N LEU A 446 -50.18 -6.36 -15.71
CA LEU A 446 -50.67 -7.66 -16.17
C LEU A 446 -51.74 -8.10 -15.17
N ALA A 447 -52.98 -8.17 -15.65
CA ALA A 447 -54.10 -8.69 -14.87
C ALA A 447 -53.79 -10.14 -14.45
N GLU A 448 -53.94 -10.42 -13.15
CA GLU A 448 -53.78 -11.75 -12.57
C GLU A 448 -54.64 -12.78 -13.33
N GLY A 449 -54.00 -13.70 -14.07
CA GLY A 449 -54.71 -14.77 -14.75
C GLY A 449 -53.83 -15.68 -15.61
N ALA A 450 -53.53 -16.86 -15.06
CA ALA A 450 -52.95 -18.05 -15.69
C ALA A 450 -51.44 -17.99 -16.04
N LEU A 451 -50.62 -18.47 -15.10
CA LEU A 451 -49.25 -18.94 -15.34
C LEU A 451 -49.30 -20.16 -16.26
N ASP A 452 -48.58 -20.11 -17.38
CA ASP A 452 -48.26 -21.28 -18.20
C ASP A 452 -46.74 -21.34 -18.40
N ALA A 453 -46.20 -22.51 -18.65
CA ALA A 453 -44.79 -22.89 -18.41
C ALA A 453 -43.69 -22.20 -19.29
N GLY A 454 -43.91 -20.97 -19.76
CA GLY A 454 -42.92 -20.10 -20.40
C GLY A 454 -42.25 -19.07 -19.47
N ASP A 455 -42.75 -18.90 -18.24
CA ASP A 455 -42.40 -17.78 -17.34
C ASP A 455 -40.99 -17.85 -16.69
N ILE A 456 -40.12 -18.78 -17.10
CA ILE A 456 -38.75 -18.86 -16.56
C ILE A 456 -37.82 -17.82 -17.21
N GLU A 457 -38.07 -17.42 -18.47
CA GLU A 457 -37.32 -16.32 -19.10
C GLU A 457 -37.71 -14.94 -18.55
N ASP A 458 -38.97 -14.74 -18.15
CA ASP A 458 -39.43 -13.47 -17.57
C ASP A 458 -38.93 -13.24 -16.14
N ILE A 459 -38.72 -14.31 -15.36
CA ILE A 459 -38.07 -14.21 -14.04
C ILE A 459 -36.57 -13.85 -14.17
N LEU A 460 -35.91 -14.22 -15.27
CA LEU A 460 -34.53 -13.80 -15.54
C LEU A 460 -34.46 -12.32 -15.96
N ALA A 461 -35.49 -11.80 -16.64
CA ALA A 461 -35.63 -10.37 -16.92
C ALA A 461 -35.99 -9.51 -15.68
N GLU A 462 -36.56 -10.12 -14.64
CA GLU A 462 -36.83 -9.47 -13.34
C GLU A 462 -35.55 -9.07 -12.57
N ALA A 463 -34.38 -9.57 -12.96
CA ALA A 463 -33.09 -9.20 -12.38
C ALA A 463 -32.57 -7.81 -12.84
N ALA A 464 -33.22 -7.14 -13.79
CA ALA A 464 -32.82 -5.82 -14.31
C ALA A 464 -33.26 -4.64 -13.41
N TYR A 465 -33.86 -4.90 -12.25
CA TYR A 465 -34.37 -3.86 -11.35
C TYR A 465 -33.63 -3.85 -10.03
N LEU A 466 -32.67 -2.94 -9.89
CA LEU A 466 -32.35 -2.21 -8.64
C LEU A 466 -31.20 -1.23 -8.91
N GLU A 467 -31.52 0.02 -9.24
CA GLU A 467 -30.69 1.14 -8.79
C GLU A 467 -31.58 2.20 -8.14
N GLU A 468 -31.28 2.47 -6.87
CA GLU A 468 -31.86 3.55 -6.06
C GLU A 468 -31.62 4.88 -6.79
N THR A 469 -32.69 5.54 -7.23
CA THR A 469 -32.59 6.94 -7.67
C THR A 469 -32.51 7.82 -6.43
N ASP A 470 -31.31 8.27 -6.08
CA ASP A 470 -31.09 9.45 -5.25
C ASP A 470 -31.52 10.69 -6.06
N ALA A 471 -32.72 11.21 -5.80
CA ALA A 471 -33.13 12.54 -6.21
C ALA A 471 -32.98 13.49 -5.01
N PRO A 472 -32.49 14.74 -5.20
CA PRO A 472 -32.26 15.67 -4.09
C PRO A 472 -33.60 16.14 -3.52
N VAL A 473 -33.80 15.95 -2.23
CA VAL A 473 -34.90 16.59 -1.48
C VAL A 473 -34.45 18.01 -1.18
N ALA A 474 -35.14 18.99 -1.77
CA ALA A 474 -34.95 20.40 -1.43
C ALA A 474 -35.70 20.70 -0.11
N ASP A 475 -34.97 21.15 0.91
CA ASP A 475 -35.53 21.61 2.18
C ASP A 475 -36.20 22.99 2.05
N GLY A 476 -37.39 23.13 2.64
CA GLY A 476 -38.09 24.38 2.89
C GLY A 476 -39.38 24.13 3.70
N PRO A 477 -39.79 25.05 4.60
CA PRO A 477 -40.04 24.72 6.00
C PRO A 477 -41.52 24.58 6.40
N ASP A 478 -41.71 23.92 7.55
CA ASP A 478 -42.83 23.99 8.51
C ASP A 478 -44.28 23.87 8.01
N ALA A 479 -44.96 22.79 8.43
CA ALA A 479 -46.29 22.86 9.06
C ALA A 479 -46.76 21.47 9.55
N ASP A 480 -47.03 21.38 10.85
CA ASP A 480 -47.86 20.36 11.48
C ASP A 480 -49.31 20.41 10.96
N ASP A 481 -49.86 19.32 10.40
CA ASP A 481 -51.29 18.94 10.55
C ASP A 481 -51.53 17.47 10.11
N PRO A 482 -52.27 16.63 10.88
CA PRO A 482 -52.42 15.21 10.64
C PRO A 482 -53.81 14.85 10.08
N LEU A 483 -53.99 14.86 8.76
CA LEU A 483 -55.12 14.24 8.05
C LEU A 483 -54.64 13.74 6.66
N ALA A 484 -54.84 12.44 6.38
CA ALA A 484 -54.43 11.68 5.18
C ALA A 484 -54.85 12.37 3.84
N GLU A 485 -54.18 12.28 2.68
CA GLU A 485 -53.54 11.20 1.88
C GLU A 485 -52.60 11.84 0.79
N PRO A 486 -51.92 11.14 -0.17
CA PRO A 486 -51.75 9.69 -0.39
C PRO A 486 -50.27 9.23 -0.51
N ALA A 487 -50.03 7.93 -0.35
CA ALA A 487 -48.77 7.30 -0.75
C ALA A 487 -48.58 7.45 -2.28
N LYS A 488 -47.57 8.20 -2.71
CA LYS A 488 -47.15 8.24 -4.12
C LYS A 488 -46.66 6.84 -4.53
N LYS A 489 -47.48 6.07 -5.25
CA LYS A 489 -47.08 4.84 -5.94
C LYS A 489 -45.84 5.12 -6.80
N LYS A 490 -44.70 4.51 -6.49
CA LYS A 490 -43.54 4.48 -7.39
C LYS A 490 -43.94 3.68 -8.64
N LYS A 491 -44.07 4.35 -9.80
CA LYS A 491 -44.30 3.69 -11.10
C LYS A 491 -43.09 2.78 -11.40
N LYS A 492 -43.33 1.48 -11.63
CA LYS A 492 -42.33 0.58 -12.22
C LYS A 492 -42.27 0.90 -13.73
N LEU A 493 -41.16 1.48 -14.19
CA LEU A 493 -40.90 1.70 -15.62
C LEU A 493 -40.12 0.50 -16.18
N LYS A 494 -40.48 -0.03 -17.35
CA LYS A 494 -39.72 -1.09 -18.01
C LYS A 494 -38.82 -0.46 -19.07
N ARG A 495 -37.51 -0.63 -18.90
CA ARG A 495 -36.52 -0.17 -19.87
C ARG A 495 -36.44 -1.18 -21.00
N LYS A 496 -36.57 -0.71 -22.23
CA LYS A 496 -36.35 -1.51 -23.44
C LYS A 496 -35.12 -0.98 -24.13
N GLU A 497 -34.17 -1.87 -24.41
CA GLU A 497 -32.98 -1.54 -25.19
C GLU A 497 -33.42 -1.14 -26.61
N VAL A 498 -32.94 0.01 -27.08
CA VAL A 498 -33.22 0.51 -28.43
C VAL A 498 -31.91 0.72 -29.14
N TYR A 499 -31.73 0.07 -30.30
CA TYR A 499 -30.56 0.26 -31.14
C TYR A 499 -30.87 1.33 -32.20
N PRO A 500 -30.38 2.58 -32.05
CA PRO A 500 -30.73 3.70 -32.92
C PRO A 500 -30.30 3.44 -34.37
N SER A 501 -31.05 4.00 -35.33
CA SER A 501 -30.66 3.99 -36.74
C SER A 501 -29.64 5.09 -37.02
N LEU A 502 -28.95 5.01 -38.16
CA LEU A 502 -27.98 6.02 -38.60
C LEU A 502 -28.62 7.42 -38.67
N GLY A 503 -28.20 8.32 -37.79
CA GLY A 503 -28.65 9.72 -37.74
C GLY A 503 -29.65 10.07 -36.64
N ASP A 504 -30.07 9.10 -35.82
CA ASP A 504 -30.96 9.36 -34.68
C ASP A 504 -30.24 10.08 -33.53
N GLU A 505 -30.91 11.06 -32.91
CA GLU A 505 -30.42 11.67 -31.67
C GLU A 505 -30.56 10.68 -30.50
N VAL A 506 -29.43 10.12 -30.08
CA VAL A 506 -29.38 9.10 -29.01
C VAL A 506 -29.48 9.78 -27.64
N ARG A 507 -30.51 9.40 -26.86
CA ARG A 507 -30.57 9.74 -25.44
C ARG A 507 -29.62 8.82 -24.67
N LEU A 508 -28.56 9.44 -24.12
CA LEU A 508 -27.54 8.74 -23.34
C LEU A 508 -28.13 8.12 -22.07
N SER A 509 -27.57 6.97 -21.68
CA SER A 509 -27.90 6.35 -20.40
C SER A 509 -27.59 7.29 -19.21
N SER A 510 -28.29 7.12 -18.10
CA SER A 510 -28.02 7.87 -16.86
C SER A 510 -26.59 7.68 -16.36
N ASN A 511 -25.96 6.53 -16.65
CA ASN A 511 -24.59 6.23 -16.29
C ASN A 511 -23.61 6.98 -17.19
N THR A 512 -23.84 6.99 -18.51
CA THR A 512 -22.99 7.72 -19.46
C THR A 512 -23.04 9.23 -19.23
N VAL A 513 -24.19 9.79 -18.83
CA VAL A 513 -24.30 11.19 -18.43
C VAL A 513 -23.48 11.48 -17.17
N LYS A 514 -23.60 10.67 -16.11
CA LYS A 514 -22.80 10.81 -14.88
C LYS A 514 -21.30 10.65 -15.13
N MET A 515 -20.91 9.76 -16.05
CA MET A 515 -19.50 9.61 -16.45
C MET A 515 -18.98 10.87 -17.13
N LYS A 516 -19.76 11.49 -18.04
CA LYS A 516 -19.38 12.76 -18.67
C LYS A 516 -19.24 13.92 -17.69
N GLU A 517 -19.94 13.91 -16.57
CA GLU A 517 -19.74 14.89 -15.50
C GLU A 517 -18.36 14.77 -14.84
N SER A 518 -17.68 13.62 -15.01
CA SER A 518 -16.32 13.37 -14.52
C SER A 518 -15.23 13.82 -15.50
N ASP A 519 -15.58 14.40 -16.66
CA ASP A 519 -14.59 14.90 -17.62
C ASP A 519 -13.80 16.08 -17.03
N ASP A 520 -12.48 15.96 -17.00
CA ASP A 520 -11.57 17.02 -16.59
C ASP A 520 -10.28 17.04 -17.42
N ALA A 521 -9.19 17.62 -16.89
CA ALA A 521 -7.90 17.66 -17.57
C ALA A 521 -7.22 16.27 -17.67
N PHE A 522 -7.61 15.33 -16.82
CA PHE A 522 -7.01 14.00 -16.68
C PHE A 522 -7.95 12.88 -17.15
N VAL A 523 -9.26 13.00 -16.92
CA VAL A 523 -10.27 12.02 -17.29
C VAL A 523 -11.02 12.48 -18.54
N LYS A 524 -11.12 11.60 -19.54
CA LYS A 524 -11.90 11.80 -20.76
C LYS A 524 -12.81 10.61 -21.04
N VAL A 525 -14.11 10.86 -21.19
CA VAL A 525 -15.12 9.85 -21.45
C VAL A 525 -15.54 9.84 -22.93
N PHE A 526 -15.33 8.71 -23.58
CA PHE A 526 -15.73 8.43 -24.95
C PHE A 526 -16.85 7.40 -24.96
N HIS A 527 -17.91 7.68 -25.72
CA HIS A 527 -19.05 6.80 -25.84
C HIS A 527 -19.38 6.52 -27.32
N GLY A 528 -19.58 5.24 -27.64
CA GLY A 528 -20.11 4.79 -28.94
C GLY A 528 -21.62 5.01 -29.04
N LEU A 529 -22.20 5.00 -30.24
CA LEU A 529 -23.66 5.12 -30.41
C LEU A 529 -24.37 3.79 -30.12
N LYS A 530 -23.66 2.67 -30.33
CA LYS A 530 -24.09 1.30 -30.02
C LYS A 530 -22.97 0.62 -29.21
N THR A 531 -22.70 -0.66 -29.47
CA THR A 531 -21.51 -1.32 -28.93
C THR A 531 -20.28 -1.01 -29.75
N LEU A 532 -19.11 -0.98 -29.11
CA LEU A 532 -17.84 -0.71 -29.77
C LEU A 532 -17.61 -1.68 -30.97
N GLU A 533 -17.92 -2.96 -30.80
CA GLU A 533 -17.81 -3.98 -31.87
C GLU A 533 -18.77 -3.68 -33.01
N TYR A 534 -19.99 -3.28 -32.70
CA TYR A 534 -21.04 -3.02 -33.68
C TYR A 534 -20.73 -1.76 -34.50
N ASP A 535 -20.28 -0.70 -33.82
CA ASP A 535 -19.87 0.55 -34.45
C ASP A 535 -18.62 0.38 -35.34
N LEU A 536 -17.74 -0.58 -35.02
CA LEU A 536 -16.57 -0.93 -35.82
C LEU A 536 -16.85 -1.91 -36.95
N ALA A 537 -17.73 -2.88 -36.76
CA ALA A 537 -17.99 -3.94 -37.73
C ALA A 537 -18.87 -3.49 -38.90
N LEU A 538 -19.73 -2.48 -38.71
CA LEU A 538 -20.77 -2.15 -39.69
C LEU A 538 -20.52 -0.87 -40.50
N LEU A 539 -19.69 0.08 -40.04
CA LEU A 539 -19.61 1.41 -40.67
C LEU A 539 -18.20 2.00 -40.70
N GLU A 540 -17.62 2.08 -41.89
CA GLU A 540 -16.29 2.67 -42.12
C GLU A 540 -16.19 4.16 -41.71
N ALA A 541 -17.30 4.89 -41.70
CA ALA A 541 -17.35 6.32 -41.33
C ALA A 541 -17.18 6.59 -39.82
N ASN A 542 -17.51 5.64 -38.94
CA ASN A 542 -17.35 5.80 -37.49
C ASN A 542 -15.87 5.72 -37.05
N ARG A 543 -15.00 5.20 -37.93
CA ARG A 543 -13.55 5.10 -37.75
C ARG A 543 -12.91 6.46 -37.46
N ASP A 544 -13.30 7.52 -38.17
CA ASP A 544 -12.67 8.84 -38.03
C ASP A 544 -12.98 9.53 -36.71
N SER A 545 -14.19 9.35 -36.16
CA SER A 545 -14.58 9.90 -34.86
C SER A 545 -13.87 9.18 -33.70
N MET A 546 -13.74 7.85 -33.79
CA MET A 546 -12.95 7.06 -32.85
C MET A 546 -11.45 7.43 -32.90
N LEU A 547 -10.90 7.62 -34.09
CA LEU A 547 -9.52 8.07 -34.25
C LEU A 547 -9.27 9.47 -33.70
N LYS A 548 -10.25 10.37 -33.77
CA LYS A 548 -10.17 11.68 -33.11
C LYS A 548 -10.18 11.56 -31.58
N ALA A 549 -11.03 10.71 -31.02
CA ALA A 549 -11.06 10.40 -29.60
C ALA A 549 -9.71 9.85 -29.10
N LEU A 550 -9.15 8.89 -29.84
CA LEU A 550 -7.82 8.32 -29.56
C LEU A 550 -6.67 9.33 -29.78
N ALA A 551 -6.82 10.26 -30.72
CA ALA A 551 -5.84 11.31 -30.98
C ALA A 551 -5.81 12.40 -29.89
N ASP A 552 -6.94 12.67 -29.23
CA ASP A 552 -7.05 13.68 -28.16
C ASP A 552 -6.44 13.21 -26.83
N LEU A 553 -6.10 11.92 -26.70
CA LEU A 553 -5.51 11.34 -25.50
C LEU A 553 -4.05 11.74 -25.23
N ASN A 554 -3.31 12.38 -26.16
CA ASN A 554 -1.88 12.69 -25.95
C ASN A 554 -1.33 13.91 -26.76
N ARG A 555 -0.31 14.57 -26.19
CA ARG A 555 0.48 15.70 -26.74
C ARG A 555 1.14 15.42 -28.13
N PRO A 556 1.66 16.45 -28.85
CA PRO A 556 1.76 16.49 -30.31
C PRO A 556 2.95 15.69 -30.88
N GLY A 557 2.74 14.41 -31.10
CA GLY A 557 3.66 13.55 -31.87
C GLY A 557 2.93 12.31 -32.38
N PHE A 558 2.11 11.72 -31.52
CA PHE A 558 1.24 10.59 -31.81
C PHE A 558 0.18 10.91 -32.87
N SER A 559 -0.50 12.07 -32.78
CA SER A 559 -1.54 12.50 -33.73
C SER A 559 -1.02 12.72 -35.16
N ARG A 560 0.23 13.21 -35.31
CA ARG A 560 0.88 13.36 -36.63
C ARG A 560 1.20 12.00 -37.25
N HIS A 561 1.68 11.04 -36.45
CA HIS A 561 1.94 9.69 -36.92
C HIS A 561 0.63 8.97 -37.28
N LEU A 562 -0.42 9.07 -36.45
CA LEU A 562 -1.76 8.52 -36.71
C LEU A 562 -2.30 8.95 -38.08
N ALA A 563 -2.35 10.26 -38.31
CA ALA A 563 -2.92 10.82 -39.54
C ALA A 563 -2.10 10.46 -40.79
N SER A 564 -0.78 10.29 -40.64
CA SER A 564 0.12 9.95 -41.75
C SER A 564 0.14 8.45 -42.09
N SER A 565 0.14 7.58 -41.08
CA SER A 565 0.19 6.12 -41.24
C SER A 565 -1.12 5.57 -41.80
N LEU A 566 -2.25 6.15 -41.40
CA LEU A 566 -3.58 5.74 -41.90
C LEU A 566 -3.81 6.13 -43.36
N ARG A 567 -3.35 7.32 -43.81
CA ARG A 567 -3.41 7.66 -45.24
C ARG A 567 -2.64 6.68 -46.11
N ASN A 568 -1.54 6.13 -45.59
CA ASN A 568 -0.71 5.17 -46.31
C ASN A 568 -1.26 3.74 -46.26
N ALA A 569 -1.87 3.30 -45.15
CA ALA A 569 -2.43 1.96 -45.01
C ALA A 569 -3.72 1.73 -45.84
N PHE A 570 -4.50 2.79 -46.08
CA PHE A 570 -5.78 2.70 -46.80
C PHE A 570 -5.70 3.06 -48.29
N GLN A 571 -4.56 3.56 -48.80
CA GLN A 571 -4.31 3.65 -50.25
C GLN A 571 -4.05 2.28 -50.91
N THR A 572 -3.86 1.21 -50.12
CA THR A 572 -3.55 -0.13 -50.61
C THR A 572 -4.74 -1.10 -50.65
N LEU A 573 -5.96 -0.67 -50.31
CA LEU A 573 -7.15 -1.51 -50.45
C LEU A 573 -7.82 -1.26 -51.82
N PRO A 574 -8.04 -2.31 -52.64
CA PRO A 574 -8.66 -2.13 -53.94
C PRO A 574 -10.13 -1.76 -53.77
N VAL A 575 -10.51 -0.61 -54.32
CA VAL A 575 -11.90 -0.21 -54.50
C VAL A 575 -12.54 -1.17 -55.50
N THR A 576 -13.33 -2.12 -55.01
CA THR A 576 -14.39 -2.74 -55.82
C THR A 576 -15.72 -2.18 -55.33
N ALA A 577 -16.29 -1.30 -56.16
CA ALA A 577 -17.67 -0.87 -56.10
C ALA A 577 -18.63 -2.03 -56.40
N ASP A 578 -19.89 -1.82 -56.00
CA ASP A 578 -21.11 -2.59 -56.28
C ASP A 578 -21.44 -3.77 -55.35
N CYS A 579 -22.13 -3.47 -54.24
CA CYS A 579 -23.54 -3.84 -53.99
C CYS A 579 -24.08 -3.25 -52.69
#